data_AF-A0A1U9X8T3-F1
#
_entry.id   AF-A0A1U9X8T3-F1
#
_cell.length_a   1.000
_cell.length_b   1.000
_cell.length_c   1.000
_cell.angle_alpha   90.00
_cell.angle_beta   90.00
_cell.angle_gamma   90.00
#
_symmetry.space_group_name_H-M   'P 1'
#
loop_
_entity.id
_entity.type
_entity.pdbx_description
1 polymer ?
#
loop_
_entity_poly.entity_id
_entity_poly.type
_entity_poly.pdbx_seq_one_letter_code
_entity_poly.pdbx_strand_id
1 'polypeptide(L)'
;MLPTEVPQSHPGPSALLLLQLLLPPTSAFFPNIWSLLAAPGSITHQDLTEEAALNVTLQLFLEQPPPGRPPLRLEDFLGRTLLADDLFAAYFGPGSSRRFRAALGEVSRANAAQDFLPTSRNDPDLHFDAERLGQGRARLVGALRETVVAARALDHTLARQRLGAALHALQDFYSHSNWVELGEQQPHPHLLWPRQELQNLAQVADPTCSDCEELSCPRNWLGFTLLTSGYFGTHPPKPPGKCSHGGHFDRSSSQPPRGGINKDSTSPGFSPHHMLHLQAAKLALLASIQAFSLLRSRLGDRDFSRLLDITPASSLSFVLDTTGSMGEEINAAKIQARHLVEQRRGSPMEPAPWSLSTMSWCLFMTQGSALSLQPVTLTASGNSLMRSMPWGVETSLRCACQPCSWPCCTHLHSQISLSSRMPPPRMPFSPTRWNP
;
A
#
# COMPACT_ATOMS: atom_id res chain seq x y z
N MET A 1 62.54 -3.83 16.03
CA MET A 1 61.79 -3.94 14.76
C MET A 1 60.33 -3.68 15.08
N LEU A 2 59.74 -2.67 14.45
CA LEU A 2 58.39 -2.18 14.71
C LEU A 2 57.30 -3.24 14.43
N PRO A 3 56.16 -3.22 15.12
CA PRO A 3 54.95 -3.85 14.64
C PRO A 3 54.32 -2.97 13.55
N THR A 4 54.14 -3.56 12.37
CA THR A 4 53.45 -2.97 11.22
C THR A 4 51.96 -2.84 11.51
N GLU A 5 51.48 -1.60 11.69
CA GLU A 5 50.06 -1.27 11.61
C GLU A 5 49.56 -1.46 10.18
N VAL A 6 48.43 -2.15 10.04
CA VAL A 6 47.65 -2.23 8.80
C VAL A 6 46.83 -0.93 8.68
N PRO A 7 46.94 -0.14 7.60
CA PRO A 7 46.12 1.05 7.46
C PRO A 7 44.66 0.64 7.23
N GLN A 8 43.77 1.04 8.14
CA GLN A 8 42.34 1.08 7.85
C GLN A 8 42.11 2.16 6.79
N SER A 9 41.84 1.73 5.55
CA SER A 9 41.48 2.64 4.46
C SER A 9 40.07 3.17 4.68
N HIS A 10 39.95 4.28 5.40
CA HIS A 10 38.77 5.14 5.32
C HIS A 10 38.66 5.65 3.88
N PRO A 11 37.49 5.53 3.22
CA PRO A 11 37.31 6.12 1.91
C PRO A 11 37.45 7.64 2.06
N GLY A 12 38.44 8.21 1.36
CA GLY A 12 38.65 9.65 1.36
C GLY A 12 37.46 10.43 0.79
N PRO A 13 37.40 11.75 1.01
CA PRO A 13 36.28 12.61 0.57
C PRO A 13 35.99 12.52 -0.94
N SER A 14 36.98 12.09 -1.75
CA SER A 14 36.85 11.87 -3.18
C SER A 14 35.99 10.65 -3.56
N ALA A 15 35.90 9.63 -2.71
CA ALA A 15 35.04 8.46 -2.96
C ALA A 15 33.55 8.78 -2.69
N LEU A 16 33.28 9.68 -1.73
CA LEU A 16 31.95 10.26 -1.51
C LEU A 16 31.53 11.18 -2.66
N LEU A 17 32.47 11.93 -3.25
CA LEU A 17 32.23 12.78 -4.42
C LEU A 17 31.96 11.97 -5.70
N LEU A 18 32.59 10.80 -5.85
CA LEU A 18 32.35 9.90 -7.00
C LEU A 18 31.00 9.16 -6.91
N LEU A 19 30.46 8.94 -5.71
CA LEU A 19 29.10 8.41 -5.53
C LEU A 19 28.01 9.46 -5.84
N GLN A 20 28.35 10.76 -5.75
CA GLN A 20 27.46 11.88 -6.14
C GLN A 20 27.32 12.04 -7.66
N LEU A 21 28.25 11.50 -8.46
CA LEU A 21 28.25 11.64 -9.93
C LEU A 21 27.50 10.53 -10.68
N LEU A 22 26.97 9.52 -9.97
CA LEU A 22 26.18 8.43 -10.55
C LEU A 22 24.67 8.60 -10.38
N LEU A 23 24.23 9.67 -9.71
CA LEU A 23 22.82 10.01 -9.58
C LEU A 23 22.54 11.27 -10.41
N PRO A 24 21.56 11.25 -11.33
CA PRO A 24 21.18 12.45 -12.07
C PRO A 24 20.74 13.56 -11.10
N PRO A 25 20.84 14.84 -11.48
CA PRO A 25 20.44 15.94 -10.60
C PRO A 25 18.92 15.86 -10.37
N THR A 26 18.51 15.51 -9.15
CA THR A 26 17.11 15.27 -8.76
C THR A 26 16.63 16.41 -7.88
N SER A 27 15.81 17.30 -8.42
CA SER A 27 14.84 18.09 -7.65
C SER A 27 13.56 17.30 -7.45
N ALA A 28 12.78 17.71 -6.45
CA ALA A 28 11.53 17.12 -5.97
C ALA A 28 11.76 16.09 -4.84
N PHE A 29 10.78 16.01 -3.95
CA PHE A 29 10.89 15.75 -2.51
C PHE A 29 11.82 14.59 -2.08
N PHE A 30 12.47 14.75 -0.93
CA PHE A 30 13.57 13.91 -0.45
C PHE A 30 13.16 12.43 -0.22
N PRO A 31 13.65 11.45 -1.03
CA PRO A 31 13.52 10.03 -0.71
C PRO A 31 14.08 9.73 0.69
N ASN A 32 13.64 8.65 1.32
CA ASN A 32 14.08 8.29 2.68
C ASN A 32 15.62 8.32 2.86
N ILE A 33 16.38 7.89 1.84
CA ILE A 33 17.85 7.94 1.84
C ILE A 33 18.39 9.38 1.88
N TRP A 34 17.76 10.29 1.14
CA TRP A 34 18.13 11.70 1.15
C TRP A 34 17.70 12.37 2.45
N SER A 35 16.50 12.08 2.98
CA SER A 35 16.07 12.57 4.31
C SER A 35 17.10 12.22 5.39
N LEU A 36 17.60 10.98 5.38
CA LEU A 36 18.63 10.52 6.31
C LEU A 36 19.99 11.22 6.12
N LEU A 37 20.40 11.56 4.90
CA LEU A 37 21.76 12.01 4.60
C LEU A 37 21.91 13.53 4.45
N ALA A 38 20.91 14.21 3.89
CA ALA A 38 21.03 15.60 3.46
C ALA A 38 19.93 16.54 4.01
N ALA A 39 18.86 16.01 4.62
CA ALA A 39 17.87 16.81 5.34
C ALA A 39 17.27 16.07 6.54
N PRO A 40 18.06 15.75 7.58
CA PRO A 40 17.59 14.99 8.74
C PRO A 40 16.37 15.63 9.39
N GLY A 41 15.38 14.81 9.74
CA GLY A 41 14.13 15.26 10.37
C GLY A 41 13.04 15.70 9.39
N SER A 42 13.25 15.53 8.08
CA SER A 42 12.19 15.73 7.08
C SER A 42 11.21 14.54 7.06
N ILE A 43 9.92 14.85 6.97
CA ILE A 43 8.83 13.88 6.83
C ILE A 43 8.57 13.66 5.34
N THR A 44 8.73 12.44 4.86
CA THR A 44 8.64 12.08 3.44
C THR A 44 7.21 11.79 2.98
N HIS A 45 6.95 11.84 1.67
CA HIS A 45 5.71 11.32 1.07
C HIS A 45 5.40 9.88 1.49
N GLN A 46 6.43 9.06 1.67
CA GLN A 46 6.29 7.70 2.17
C GLN A 46 5.75 7.71 3.60
N ASP A 47 6.34 8.50 4.51
CA ASP A 47 5.89 8.59 5.91
C ASP A 47 4.43 9.07 5.98
N LEU A 48 4.09 10.13 5.24
CA LEU A 48 2.72 10.66 5.17
C LEU A 48 1.73 9.63 4.63
N THR A 49 2.10 8.89 3.60
CA THR A 49 1.25 7.87 2.97
C THR A 49 1.03 6.69 3.91
N GLU A 50 2.08 6.21 4.58
CA GLU A 50 2.01 5.08 5.49
C GLU A 50 1.19 5.42 6.73
N GLU A 51 1.44 6.58 7.34
CA GLU A 51 0.71 7.05 8.51
C GLU A 51 -0.78 7.31 8.21
N ALA A 52 -1.09 7.88 7.03
CA ALA A 52 -2.47 8.09 6.62
C ALA A 52 -3.23 6.77 6.41
N ALA A 53 -2.61 5.80 5.73
CA ALA A 53 -3.21 4.49 5.50
C ALA A 53 -3.47 3.74 6.81
N LEU A 54 -2.52 3.81 7.75
CA LEU A 54 -2.67 3.22 9.08
C LEU A 54 -3.78 3.89 9.90
N ASN A 55 -3.89 5.22 9.87
CA ASN A 55 -4.98 5.95 10.54
C ASN A 55 -6.36 5.51 10.05
N VAL A 56 -6.56 5.42 8.73
CA VAL A 56 -7.85 4.99 8.16
C VAL A 56 -8.12 3.50 8.41
N THR A 57 -7.06 2.68 8.46
CA THR A 57 -7.18 1.26 8.84
C THR A 57 -7.57 1.10 10.31
N LEU A 58 -7.02 1.92 11.22
CA LEU A 58 -7.42 1.93 12.62
C LEU A 58 -8.90 2.34 12.77
N GLN A 59 -9.35 3.38 12.05
CA GLN A 59 -10.76 3.77 12.04
C GLN A 59 -11.67 2.63 11.56
N LEU A 60 -11.29 1.95 10.47
CA LEU A 60 -11.99 0.77 9.97
C LEU A 60 -12.11 -0.32 11.06
N PHE A 61 -11.02 -0.60 11.77
CA PHE A 61 -11.00 -1.61 12.83
C PHE A 61 -11.81 -1.25 14.07
N LEU A 62 -11.87 0.04 14.43
CA LEU A 62 -12.72 0.54 15.51
C LEU A 62 -14.21 0.43 15.15
N GLU A 63 -14.56 0.67 13.89
CA GLU A 63 -15.95 0.63 13.41
C GLU A 63 -16.45 -0.79 13.10
N GLN A 64 -15.54 -1.72 12.78
CA GLN A 64 -15.85 -3.11 12.44
C GLN A 64 -15.25 -4.06 13.48
N PRO A 65 -15.80 -4.19 14.70
CA PRO A 65 -15.20 -5.01 15.73
C PRO A 65 -15.11 -6.50 15.32
N PRO A 66 -14.00 -7.20 15.65
CA PRO A 66 -13.83 -8.59 15.29
C PRO A 66 -14.82 -9.51 16.05
N PRO A 67 -15.50 -10.47 15.38
CA PRO A 67 -16.39 -11.43 16.03
C PRO A 67 -15.64 -12.29 17.06
N GLY A 68 -16.22 -12.41 18.25
CA GLY A 68 -15.69 -13.25 19.33
C GLY A 68 -14.46 -12.68 20.03
N ARG A 69 -14.17 -11.38 19.87
CA ARG A 69 -13.07 -10.69 20.54
C ARG A 69 -13.49 -9.32 21.07
N PRO A 70 -12.77 -8.77 22.08
CA PRO A 70 -13.02 -7.42 22.55
C PRO A 70 -12.83 -6.39 21.42
N PRO A 71 -13.71 -5.37 21.32
CA PRO A 71 -13.50 -4.23 20.44
C PRO A 71 -12.20 -3.50 20.78
N LEU A 72 -11.55 -2.94 19.76
CA LEU A 72 -10.41 -2.05 19.95
C LEU A 72 -10.88 -0.75 20.61
N ARG A 73 -9.99 -0.12 21.38
CA ARG A 73 -10.24 1.20 21.95
C ARG A 73 -9.23 2.20 21.41
N LEU A 74 -9.70 3.38 21.05
CA LEU A 74 -8.83 4.42 20.51
C LEU A 74 -7.71 4.79 21.51
N GLU A 75 -8.03 4.80 22.81
CA GLU A 75 -7.08 5.06 23.90
C GLU A 75 -5.84 4.16 23.90
N ASP A 76 -5.92 2.95 23.34
CA ASP A 76 -4.79 2.01 23.28
C ASP A 76 -3.71 2.46 22.27
N PHE A 77 -4.07 3.34 21.34
CA PHE A 77 -3.22 3.82 20.25
C PHE A 77 -2.85 5.30 20.36
N LEU A 78 -3.47 6.06 21.27
CA LEU A 78 -3.18 7.48 21.45
C LEU A 78 -1.76 7.72 22.00
N GLY A 79 -1.07 8.73 21.45
CA GLY A 79 0.27 9.13 21.90
C GLY A 79 1.38 8.12 21.58
N ARG A 80 1.09 7.12 20.73
CA ARG A 80 2.05 6.11 20.28
C ARG A 80 2.17 6.13 18.77
N THR A 81 3.33 5.75 18.26
CA THR A 81 3.51 5.49 16.83
C THR A 81 2.67 4.28 16.43
N LEU A 82 1.79 4.46 15.45
CA LEU A 82 0.93 3.39 14.97
C LEU A 82 1.77 2.43 14.10
N LEU A 83 1.93 1.19 14.56
CA LEU A 83 2.65 0.16 13.81
C LEU A 83 1.67 -0.84 13.19
N ALA A 84 1.91 -1.22 11.94
CA ALA A 84 1.06 -2.16 11.22
C ALA A 84 0.95 -3.52 11.95
N ASP A 85 2.06 -4.02 12.51
CA ASP A 85 2.07 -5.30 13.23
C ASP A 85 1.25 -5.23 14.52
N ASP A 86 1.39 -4.17 15.31
CA ASP A 86 0.63 -3.99 16.56
C ASP A 86 -0.87 -3.83 16.27
N LEU A 87 -1.22 -3.03 15.26
CA LEU A 87 -2.59 -2.80 14.85
C LEU A 87 -3.26 -4.09 14.35
N PHE A 88 -2.58 -4.85 13.50
CA PHE A 88 -3.11 -6.12 12.99
C PHE A 88 -3.15 -7.19 14.07
N ALA A 89 -2.18 -7.22 14.99
CA ALA A 89 -2.19 -8.13 16.13
C ALA A 89 -3.34 -7.85 17.08
N ALA A 90 -3.65 -6.58 17.35
CA ALA A 90 -4.79 -6.18 18.16
C ALA A 90 -6.13 -6.62 17.52
N TYR A 91 -6.25 -6.49 16.20
CA TYR A 91 -7.49 -6.80 15.48
C TYR A 91 -7.66 -8.29 15.11
N PHE A 92 -6.72 -8.85 14.36
CA PHE A 92 -6.76 -10.23 13.87
C PHE A 92 -6.11 -11.25 14.83
N GLY A 93 -5.30 -10.80 15.79
CA GLY A 93 -4.57 -11.66 16.73
C GLY A 93 -3.19 -12.01 16.22
N PRO A 94 -2.51 -13.00 16.84
CA PRO A 94 -1.18 -13.43 16.41
C PRO A 94 -1.18 -13.74 14.91
N GLY A 95 -0.47 -12.93 14.14
CA GLY A 95 -0.57 -12.90 12.68
C GLY A 95 0.38 -11.88 12.07
N SER A 96 0.41 -11.81 10.73
CA SER A 96 1.35 -10.94 10.01
C SER A 96 0.61 -9.85 9.22
N SER A 97 1.07 -8.60 9.35
CA SER A 97 0.65 -7.48 8.49
C SER A 97 1.42 -7.39 7.15
N ARG A 98 2.17 -8.44 6.79
CA ARG A 98 3.08 -8.43 5.61
C ARG A 98 2.36 -8.10 4.30
N ARG A 99 1.15 -8.63 4.10
CA ARG A 99 0.34 -8.39 2.90
C ARG A 99 -0.07 -6.92 2.78
N PHE A 100 -0.62 -6.37 3.85
CA PHE A 100 -0.92 -4.95 3.97
C PHE A 100 0.32 -4.07 3.73
N ARG A 101 1.45 -4.38 4.37
CA ARG A 101 2.70 -3.64 4.16
C ARG A 101 3.20 -3.72 2.72
N ALA A 102 3.05 -4.86 2.04
CA ALA A 102 3.42 -4.99 0.64
C ALA A 102 2.53 -4.13 -0.27
N ALA A 103 1.21 -4.16 -0.05
CA ALA A 103 0.24 -3.34 -0.76
C ALA A 103 0.49 -1.83 -0.55
N LEU A 104 0.70 -1.42 0.70
CA LEU A 104 1.04 -0.04 1.06
C LEU A 104 2.37 0.39 0.45
N GLY A 105 3.37 -0.50 0.44
CA GLY A 105 4.64 -0.25 -0.23
C GLY A 105 4.51 -0.01 -1.74
N GLU A 106 3.53 -0.61 -2.42
CA GLU A 106 3.23 -0.28 -3.83
C GLU A 106 2.69 1.15 -3.97
N VAL A 107 1.80 1.57 -3.07
CA VAL A 107 1.27 2.94 -3.05
C VAL A 107 2.40 3.95 -2.77
N SER A 108 3.21 3.71 -1.73
CA SER A 108 4.33 4.60 -1.38
C SER A 108 5.37 4.70 -2.49
N ARG A 109 5.70 3.59 -3.16
CA ARG A 109 6.60 3.62 -4.33
C ARG A 109 6.01 4.38 -5.50
N ALA A 110 4.72 4.21 -5.78
CA ALA A 110 4.06 4.93 -6.87
C ALA A 110 3.91 6.43 -6.61
N ASN A 111 3.76 6.80 -5.33
CA ASN A 111 3.82 8.19 -4.86
C ASN A 111 5.22 8.76 -5.13
N ALA A 112 6.25 8.20 -4.51
CA ALA A 112 7.62 8.68 -4.67
C ALA A 112 8.12 8.66 -6.13
N ALA A 113 7.63 7.73 -6.95
CA ALA A 113 8.04 7.64 -8.36
C ALA A 113 7.67 8.89 -9.19
N GLN A 114 6.68 9.69 -8.78
CA GLN A 114 6.28 10.87 -9.56
C GLN A 114 7.43 11.87 -9.74
N ASP A 115 8.31 12.00 -8.75
CA ASP A 115 9.51 12.85 -8.79
C ASP A 115 10.61 12.36 -9.76
N PHE A 116 10.57 11.09 -10.16
CA PHE A 116 11.65 10.47 -10.94
C PHE A 116 11.24 10.10 -12.36
N LEU A 117 9.96 9.80 -12.56
CA LEU A 117 9.47 9.36 -13.86
C LEU A 117 9.61 10.49 -14.89
N PRO A 118 10.19 10.24 -16.07
CA PRO A 118 10.38 11.26 -17.10
C PRO A 118 9.09 11.97 -17.53
N THR A 119 7.95 11.29 -17.39
CA THR A 119 6.63 11.78 -17.76
C THR A 119 5.97 12.68 -16.72
N SER A 120 6.42 12.66 -15.46
CA SER A 120 5.78 13.39 -14.36
C SER A 120 6.70 14.37 -13.65
N ARG A 121 8.00 14.07 -13.51
CA ARG A 121 8.95 14.84 -12.68
C ARG A 121 9.07 16.35 -12.94
N ASN A 122 8.62 16.80 -14.12
CA ASN A 122 8.63 18.22 -14.52
C ASN A 122 7.23 18.65 -15.00
N ASP A 123 6.19 17.89 -14.69
CA ASP A 123 4.81 18.23 -15.05
C ASP A 123 4.21 19.11 -13.94
N PRO A 124 4.04 20.42 -14.18
CA PRO A 124 3.53 21.33 -13.16
C PRO A 124 2.11 20.98 -12.70
N ASP A 125 1.32 20.25 -13.50
CA ASP A 125 -0.01 19.82 -13.07
C ASP A 125 0.07 18.71 -12.02
N LEU A 126 1.08 17.84 -12.08
CA LEU A 126 1.22 16.73 -11.14
C LEU A 126 1.87 17.14 -9.81
N HIS A 127 2.59 18.26 -9.80
CA HIS A 127 3.30 18.80 -8.65
C HIS A 127 2.67 20.09 -8.09
N PHE A 128 1.53 20.53 -8.62
CA PHE A 128 0.87 21.80 -8.25
C PHE A 128 1.76 23.06 -8.42
N ASP A 129 2.72 23.01 -9.33
CA ASP A 129 3.63 24.11 -9.61
C ASP A 129 3.03 25.15 -10.57
N ALA A 130 3.75 26.26 -10.70
CA ALA A 130 3.53 27.30 -11.69
C ALA A 130 2.10 27.88 -11.70
N GLU A 131 1.49 27.97 -10.52
CA GLU A 131 0.12 28.46 -10.31
C GLU A 131 -0.94 27.67 -11.08
N ARG A 132 -0.63 26.45 -11.57
CA ARG A 132 -1.56 25.56 -12.28
C ARG A 132 -2.47 24.79 -11.32
N LEU A 133 -2.91 25.45 -10.26
CA LEU A 133 -3.64 24.85 -9.14
C LEU A 133 -4.97 24.21 -9.57
N GLY A 134 -5.67 24.85 -10.51
CA GLY A 134 -6.92 24.32 -11.07
C GLY A 134 -6.71 23.03 -11.87
N GLN A 135 -5.67 23.00 -12.71
CA GLN A 135 -5.32 21.84 -13.52
C GLN A 135 -4.74 20.71 -12.65
N GLY A 136 -3.90 21.03 -11.67
CA GLY A 136 -3.39 20.04 -10.73
C GLY A 136 -4.50 19.40 -9.89
N ARG A 137 -5.47 20.20 -9.44
CA ARG A 137 -6.69 19.66 -8.82
C ARG A 137 -7.47 18.73 -9.76
N ALA A 138 -7.59 19.07 -11.04
CA ALA A 138 -8.25 18.21 -12.01
C ALA A 138 -7.51 16.87 -12.19
N ARG A 139 -6.17 16.88 -12.24
CA ARG A 139 -5.34 15.67 -12.29
C ARG A 139 -5.49 14.83 -11.03
N LEU A 140 -5.41 15.44 -9.84
CA LEU A 140 -5.61 14.80 -8.54
C LEU A 140 -6.95 14.06 -8.47
N VAL A 141 -8.05 14.76 -8.77
CA VAL A 141 -9.39 14.18 -8.71
C VAL A 141 -9.58 13.10 -9.79
N GLY A 142 -8.97 13.28 -10.97
CA GLY A 142 -8.92 12.27 -12.02
C GLY A 142 -8.25 10.98 -11.55
N ALA A 143 -7.06 11.09 -10.96
CA ALA A 143 -6.31 9.96 -10.43
C ALA A 143 -7.08 9.22 -9.32
N LEU A 144 -7.74 9.93 -8.40
CA LEU A 144 -8.60 9.32 -7.37
C LEU A 144 -9.79 8.57 -7.98
N ARG A 145 -10.40 9.12 -9.05
CA ARG A 145 -11.48 8.45 -9.77
C ARG A 145 -10.98 7.17 -10.45
N GLU A 146 -9.81 7.23 -11.09
CA GLU A 146 -9.18 6.07 -11.73
C GLU A 146 -8.85 4.98 -10.71
N THR A 147 -8.37 5.34 -9.51
CA THR A 147 -8.17 4.41 -8.39
C THR A 147 -9.46 3.65 -8.07
N VAL A 148 -10.59 4.36 -7.93
CA VAL A 148 -11.88 3.72 -7.63
C VAL A 148 -12.32 2.78 -8.75
N VAL A 149 -12.14 3.19 -10.02
CA VAL A 149 -12.51 2.37 -11.18
C VAL A 149 -11.65 1.11 -11.24
N ALA A 150 -10.32 1.22 -11.11
CA ALA A 150 -9.40 0.10 -11.13
C ALA A 150 -9.63 -0.87 -9.96
N ALA A 151 -9.85 -0.34 -8.75
CA ALA A 151 -10.14 -1.15 -7.57
C ALA A 151 -11.42 -1.98 -7.73
N ARG A 152 -12.49 -1.39 -8.30
CA ARG A 152 -13.74 -2.11 -8.62
C ARG A 152 -13.57 -3.16 -9.71
N ALA A 153 -12.64 -2.94 -10.64
CA ALA A 153 -12.25 -3.92 -11.65
C ALA A 153 -11.31 -5.02 -11.12
N LEU A 154 -10.97 -4.99 -9.81
CA LEU A 154 -10.01 -5.89 -9.16
C LEU A 154 -8.58 -5.76 -9.68
N ASP A 155 -8.26 -4.68 -10.41
CA ASP A 155 -6.89 -4.32 -10.79
C ASP A 155 -6.26 -3.50 -9.65
N HIS A 156 -5.90 -4.19 -8.57
CA HIS A 156 -5.34 -3.55 -7.39
C HIS A 156 -3.96 -2.93 -7.65
N THR A 157 -3.18 -3.48 -8.59
CA THR A 157 -1.88 -2.92 -8.96
C THR A 157 -2.04 -1.55 -9.60
N LEU A 158 -2.91 -1.42 -10.61
CA LEU A 158 -3.21 -0.13 -11.22
C LEU A 158 -3.85 0.83 -10.21
N ALA A 159 -4.78 0.34 -9.38
CA ALA A 159 -5.43 1.17 -8.37
C ALA A 159 -4.43 1.77 -7.37
N ARG A 160 -3.48 0.97 -6.88
CA ARG A 160 -2.42 1.45 -5.97
C ARG A 160 -1.46 2.43 -6.66
N GLN A 161 -1.16 2.21 -7.94
CA GLN A 161 -0.35 3.15 -8.73
C GLN A 161 -1.04 4.52 -8.87
N ARG A 162 -2.33 4.53 -9.22
CA ARG A 162 -3.12 5.76 -9.34
C ARG A 162 -3.34 6.44 -7.99
N LEU A 163 -3.49 5.66 -6.93
CA LEU A 163 -3.54 6.19 -5.57
C LEU A 163 -2.24 6.87 -5.16
N GLY A 164 -1.09 6.25 -5.43
CA GLY A 164 0.21 6.85 -5.17
C GLY A 164 0.38 8.19 -5.89
N ALA A 165 0.07 8.24 -7.19
CA ALA A 165 0.13 9.47 -7.97
C ALA A 165 -0.81 10.57 -7.45
N ALA A 166 -2.02 10.20 -7.00
CA ALA A 166 -2.95 11.14 -6.38
C ALA A 166 -2.43 11.70 -5.05
N LEU A 167 -1.91 10.83 -4.18
CA LEU A 167 -1.36 11.24 -2.89
C LEU A 167 -0.14 12.14 -3.06
N HIS A 168 0.70 11.86 -4.05
CA HIS A 168 1.84 12.69 -4.39
C HIS A 168 1.43 14.13 -4.67
N ALA A 169 0.55 14.34 -5.67
CA ALA A 169 0.06 15.65 -6.03
C ALA A 169 -0.63 16.36 -4.84
N LEU A 170 -1.40 15.62 -4.04
CA LEU A 170 -2.06 16.17 -2.86
C LEU A 170 -1.08 16.66 -1.79
N GLN A 171 0.03 15.95 -1.60
CA GLN A 171 1.06 16.29 -0.62
C GLN A 171 1.88 17.49 -1.11
N ASP A 172 2.25 17.50 -2.39
CA ASP A 172 2.96 18.61 -3.06
C ASP A 172 2.19 19.93 -3.00
N PHE A 173 0.85 19.90 -3.07
CA PHE A 173 0.07 21.12 -2.90
C PHE A 173 0.46 21.88 -1.61
N TYR A 174 0.67 21.19 -0.49
CA TYR A 174 0.97 21.85 0.79
C TYR A 174 2.42 22.31 0.92
N SER A 175 3.36 21.65 0.23
CA SER A 175 4.76 22.06 0.20
C SER A 175 5.05 23.09 -0.90
N HIS A 176 4.32 23.12 -2.02
CA HIS A 176 4.63 23.97 -3.18
C HIS A 176 3.72 25.20 -3.31
N SER A 177 2.56 25.24 -2.63
CA SER A 177 1.70 26.42 -2.56
C SER A 177 1.97 27.30 -1.35
N ASN A 178 1.38 28.50 -1.28
CA ASN A 178 1.42 29.36 -0.10
C ASN A 178 0.33 29.04 0.96
N TRP A 179 -0.34 27.87 0.90
CA TRP A 179 -1.47 27.55 1.80
C TRP A 179 -1.13 27.67 3.29
N VAL A 180 0.07 27.22 3.69
CA VAL A 180 0.54 27.29 5.07
C VAL A 180 0.81 28.74 5.49
N GLU A 181 1.32 29.56 4.58
CA GLU A 181 1.66 30.97 4.79
C GLU A 181 0.42 31.85 4.91
N LEU A 182 -0.70 31.45 4.32
CA LEU A 182 -2.03 32.05 4.55
C LEU A 182 -2.52 31.84 5.99
N GLY A 183 -1.78 31.08 6.82
CA GLY A 183 -2.11 30.83 8.22
C GLY A 183 -3.08 29.66 8.40
N GLU A 184 -3.39 28.93 7.33
CA GLU A 184 -4.36 27.85 7.35
C GLU A 184 -3.89 26.68 8.21
N GLN A 185 -4.82 26.19 9.04
CA GLN A 185 -4.55 25.11 9.99
C GLN A 185 -5.30 23.82 9.63
N GLN A 186 -6.06 23.83 8.54
CA GLN A 186 -6.85 22.71 8.06
C GLN A 186 -6.55 22.42 6.58
N PRO A 187 -6.77 21.17 6.12
CA PRO A 187 -6.72 20.85 4.70
C PRO A 187 -7.65 21.73 3.87
N HIS A 188 -7.23 22.09 2.66
CA HIS A 188 -8.04 22.91 1.77
C HIS A 188 -9.36 22.19 1.43
N PRO A 189 -10.54 22.80 1.69
CA PRO A 189 -11.82 22.10 1.69
C PRO A 189 -12.26 21.60 0.31
N HIS A 190 -11.75 22.20 -0.78
CA HIS A 190 -12.18 21.89 -2.15
C HIS A 190 -11.17 21.11 -3.00
N LEU A 191 -10.03 20.67 -2.45
CA LEU A 191 -9.01 19.95 -3.24
C LEU A 191 -9.48 18.58 -3.71
N LEU A 192 -10.14 17.81 -2.83
CA LEU A 192 -10.57 16.45 -3.12
C LEU A 192 -11.92 16.38 -3.87
N TRP A 193 -12.69 17.47 -3.89
CA TRP A 193 -14.07 17.49 -4.39
C TRP A 193 -14.20 18.11 -5.76
N PRO A 194 -14.71 17.40 -6.79
CA PRO A 194 -14.76 17.90 -8.17
C PRO A 194 -15.65 19.12 -8.40
N ARG A 195 -16.61 19.40 -7.51
CA ARG A 195 -17.71 20.34 -7.80
C ARG A 195 -17.37 21.81 -7.61
N GLN A 196 -16.38 22.15 -6.78
CA GLN A 196 -16.06 23.54 -6.42
C GLN A 196 -14.71 23.93 -6.99
N GLU A 197 -14.69 24.99 -7.79
CA GLU A 197 -13.44 25.55 -8.28
C GLU A 197 -12.64 26.16 -7.13
N LEU A 198 -11.31 26.18 -7.29
CA LEU A 198 -10.44 26.91 -6.39
C LEU A 198 -10.66 28.41 -6.62
N GLN A 199 -10.75 29.16 -5.53
CA GLN A 199 -11.02 30.60 -5.55
C GLN A 199 -9.80 31.36 -5.06
N ASN A 200 -9.82 32.69 -5.25
CA ASN A 200 -8.76 33.61 -4.82
C ASN A 200 -7.37 33.21 -5.37
N LEU A 201 -7.30 32.80 -6.64
CA LEU A 201 -6.04 32.40 -7.27
C LEU A 201 -5.29 33.63 -7.77
N ALA A 202 -3.98 33.68 -7.53
CA ALA A 202 -3.09 34.68 -8.11
C ALA A 202 -3.11 34.60 -9.64
N GLN A 203 -3.22 35.76 -10.29
CA GLN A 203 -3.14 35.90 -11.74
C GLN A 203 -1.70 36.16 -12.17
N VAL A 204 -1.38 35.93 -13.45
CA VAL A 204 -0.01 36.08 -13.99
C VAL A 204 0.60 37.46 -13.69
N ALA A 205 -0.21 38.52 -13.64
CA ALA A 205 0.23 39.88 -13.37
C ALA A 205 0.42 40.20 -11.87
N ASP A 206 -0.11 39.36 -10.97
CA ASP A 206 -0.01 39.60 -9.53
C ASP A 206 1.39 39.21 -9.03
N PRO A 207 2.17 40.13 -8.45
CA PRO A 207 3.46 39.78 -7.86
C PRO A 207 3.23 38.91 -6.62
N THR A 208 3.90 37.76 -6.58
CA THR A 208 3.76 36.78 -5.49
C THR A 208 5.04 36.57 -4.70
N CYS A 209 6.19 37.08 -5.17
CA CYS A 209 7.45 37.05 -4.42
C CYS A 209 8.23 38.36 -4.48
N SER A 210 8.94 38.65 -3.40
CA SER A 210 10.10 39.54 -3.37
C SER A 210 11.40 38.74 -3.53
N ASP A 211 12.43 39.38 -4.05
CA ASP A 211 13.75 38.78 -4.25
C ASP A 211 14.40 38.39 -2.90
N CYS A 212 14.98 37.20 -2.85
CA CYS A 212 15.71 36.69 -1.68
C CYS A 212 16.99 35.97 -2.15
N GLU A 213 18.15 36.39 -1.64
CA GLU A 213 19.45 35.82 -2.01
C GLU A 213 19.92 34.70 -1.06
N GLU A 214 19.30 34.60 0.12
CA GLU A 214 19.65 33.62 1.13
C GLU A 214 19.07 32.24 0.79
N LEU A 215 19.68 31.18 1.35
CA LEU A 215 19.11 29.84 1.26
C LEU A 215 17.78 29.73 2.02
N SER A 216 17.65 30.45 3.13
CA SER A 216 16.40 30.56 3.88
C SER A 216 15.72 31.86 3.50
N CYS A 217 14.47 31.79 3.03
CA CYS A 217 13.73 32.96 2.57
C CYS A 217 12.45 33.18 3.38
N PRO A 218 12.52 33.35 4.71
CA PRO A 218 11.30 33.54 5.50
C PRO A 218 10.59 34.83 5.08
N ARG A 219 9.35 34.70 4.60
CA ARG A 219 8.46 35.82 4.22
C ARG A 219 8.89 36.56 2.95
N ASN A 220 9.47 35.86 1.97
CA ASN A 220 9.68 36.42 0.63
C ASN A 220 8.41 36.38 -0.25
N TRP A 221 7.30 35.86 0.26
CA TRP A 221 6.03 35.79 -0.47
C TRP A 221 5.21 37.08 -0.31
N LEU A 222 4.43 37.41 -1.34
CA LEU A 222 3.56 38.58 -1.46
C LEU A 222 2.12 38.11 -1.75
N GLY A 223 1.14 38.99 -1.52
CA GLY A 223 -0.27 38.71 -1.85
C GLY A 223 -1.02 37.95 -0.75
N PHE A 224 -1.13 38.55 0.44
CA PHE A 224 -1.70 38.02 1.69
C PHE A 224 -3.06 37.30 1.61
N THR A 225 -3.80 37.42 0.50
CA THR A 225 -5.13 36.82 0.33
C THR A 225 -5.27 35.93 -0.91
N LEU A 226 -4.23 35.80 -1.73
CA LEU A 226 -4.28 35.02 -2.97
C LEU A 226 -3.49 33.72 -2.81
N LEU A 227 -4.07 32.62 -3.29
CA LEU A 227 -3.43 31.32 -3.38
C LEU A 227 -2.53 31.28 -4.63
N THR A 228 -1.28 30.91 -4.44
CA THR A 228 -0.23 30.81 -5.47
C THR A 228 0.63 29.57 -5.22
N SER A 229 1.43 29.19 -6.21
CA SER A 229 2.46 28.14 -6.08
C SER A 229 3.74 28.51 -6.82
N GLY A 230 4.83 27.83 -6.45
CA GLY A 230 6.16 28.11 -6.98
C GLY A 230 6.31 27.62 -8.42
N TYR A 231 7.06 28.36 -9.23
CA TYR A 231 7.43 27.91 -10.57
C TYR A 231 8.67 27.03 -10.51
N PHE A 232 8.65 25.89 -11.17
CA PHE A 232 9.75 24.93 -11.13
C PHE A 232 10.39 24.73 -12.51
N GLY A 233 11.72 24.68 -12.54
CA GLY A 233 12.50 24.40 -13.74
C GLY A 233 12.50 25.57 -14.73
N THR A 234 12.16 25.28 -16.00
CA THR A 234 12.14 26.30 -17.07
C THR A 234 10.84 26.33 -17.88
N HIS A 235 9.94 25.37 -17.66
CA HIS A 235 8.70 25.23 -18.41
C HIS A 235 7.55 24.87 -17.47
N PRO A 236 6.50 25.71 -17.37
CA PRO A 236 6.38 27.02 -18.00
C PRO A 236 7.44 28.02 -17.49
N PRO A 237 7.80 29.04 -18.28
CA PRO A 237 8.75 30.06 -17.84
C PRO A 237 8.15 30.85 -16.67
N LYS A 238 8.98 31.17 -15.68
CA LYS A 238 8.58 31.94 -14.50
C LYS A 238 8.30 33.41 -14.90
N PRO A 239 7.07 33.92 -14.72
CA PRO A 239 6.77 35.32 -14.99
C PRO A 239 7.47 36.28 -14.02
N PRO A 240 7.70 37.54 -14.42
CA PRO A 240 8.25 38.56 -13.54
C PRO A 240 7.41 38.72 -12.25
N GLY A 241 8.08 38.82 -11.10
CA GLY A 241 7.42 38.96 -9.80
C GLY A 241 6.85 37.67 -9.20
N LYS A 242 6.96 36.52 -9.91
CA LYS A 242 6.49 35.23 -9.41
C LYS A 242 7.56 34.46 -8.63
N CYS A 243 7.10 33.76 -7.60
CA CYS A 243 7.93 32.88 -6.80
C CYS A 243 8.45 31.70 -7.61
N SER A 244 9.71 31.38 -7.40
CA SER A 244 10.24 30.06 -7.73
C SER A 244 9.70 29.01 -6.75
N HIS A 245 9.75 27.76 -7.15
CA HIS A 245 9.68 26.64 -6.23
C HIS A 245 10.87 26.73 -5.25
N GLY A 246 12.06 26.94 -5.79
CA GLY A 246 13.30 27.13 -5.04
C GLY A 246 14.05 25.83 -4.76
N GLY A 247 15.20 25.98 -4.10
CA GLY A 247 16.13 24.88 -3.82
C GLY A 247 17.16 24.69 -4.91
N HIS A 248 18.24 23.97 -4.58
CA HIS A 248 19.42 23.80 -5.44
C HIS A 248 19.10 23.25 -6.85
N PHE A 249 18.06 22.44 -6.96
CA PHE A 249 17.72 21.73 -8.18
C PHE A 249 16.62 22.44 -9.00
N ASP A 250 16.04 23.52 -8.50
CA ASP A 250 15.10 24.34 -9.28
C ASP A 250 15.87 25.35 -10.13
N ARG A 251 15.83 25.20 -11.45
CA ARG A 251 16.49 26.13 -12.39
C ARG A 251 15.85 27.52 -12.37
N SER A 252 14.59 27.64 -11.96
CA SER A 252 13.91 28.93 -11.88
C SER A 252 14.43 29.78 -10.71
N SER A 253 15.00 29.16 -9.67
CA SER A 253 15.43 29.81 -8.42
C SER A 253 16.45 30.92 -8.60
N SER A 254 17.22 30.88 -9.70
CA SER A 254 18.20 31.89 -10.08
C SER A 254 17.60 33.12 -10.78
N GLN A 255 16.34 33.03 -11.23
CA GLN A 255 15.66 34.12 -11.93
C GLN A 255 14.99 35.06 -10.92
N PRO A 256 15.09 36.40 -11.09
CA PRO A 256 14.39 37.35 -10.21
C PRO A 256 12.85 37.18 -10.26
N PRO A 257 12.13 37.34 -9.14
CA PRO A 257 12.64 37.31 -7.77
C PRO A 257 13.21 35.92 -7.43
N ARG A 258 14.44 35.89 -6.91
CA ARG A 258 15.19 34.72 -6.44
C ARG A 258 14.64 34.19 -5.12
N GLY A 259 15.06 32.98 -4.78
CA GLY A 259 14.60 32.25 -3.60
C GLY A 259 13.56 31.21 -3.99
N GLY A 260 12.45 31.17 -3.28
CA GLY A 260 11.29 30.33 -3.60
C GLY A 260 10.38 30.15 -2.40
N ILE A 261 9.39 29.25 -2.51
CA ILE A 261 8.38 29.05 -1.47
C ILE A 261 8.24 27.60 -0.98
N ASN A 262 9.00 26.66 -1.54
CA ASN A 262 8.79 25.24 -1.20
C ASN A 262 9.17 24.92 0.25
N LYS A 263 8.48 23.91 0.80
CA LYS A 263 8.72 23.33 2.14
C LYS A 263 9.01 21.84 2.07
N ASP A 264 9.73 21.38 1.05
CA ASP A 264 9.93 19.95 0.84
C ASP A 264 10.75 19.26 1.94
N SER A 265 11.57 20.02 2.64
CA SER A 265 12.46 19.49 3.66
C SER A 265 12.71 20.50 4.78
N THR A 266 13.30 20.01 5.87
CA THR A 266 13.84 20.84 6.95
C THR A 266 15.17 21.51 6.60
N SER A 267 15.70 21.29 5.39
CA SER A 267 17.02 21.80 4.99
C SER A 267 16.90 23.05 4.13
N PRO A 268 17.59 24.15 4.49
CA PRO A 268 17.56 25.39 3.73
C PRO A 268 18.17 25.26 2.32
N GLY A 269 19.01 24.25 2.08
CA GLY A 269 19.59 24.03 0.74
C GLY A 269 18.58 23.51 -0.29
N PHE A 270 17.51 22.86 0.16
CA PHE A 270 16.46 22.31 -0.70
C PHE A 270 15.16 23.12 -0.62
N SER A 271 14.90 23.73 0.54
CA SER A 271 13.63 24.39 0.81
C SER A 271 13.84 25.79 1.38
N PRO A 272 13.57 26.84 0.59
CA PRO A 272 13.66 28.22 1.08
C PRO A 272 12.73 28.48 2.27
N HIS A 273 11.59 27.79 2.34
CA HIS A 273 10.63 27.85 3.45
C HIS A 273 10.72 26.63 4.37
N HIS A 274 11.91 26.04 4.55
CA HIS A 274 12.12 24.84 5.39
C HIS A 274 11.54 24.91 6.81
N MET A 275 11.50 26.09 7.42
CA MET A 275 10.91 26.31 8.75
C MET A 275 9.42 25.96 8.82
N LEU A 276 8.72 25.94 7.68
CA LEU A 276 7.31 25.61 7.56
C LEU A 276 7.06 24.14 7.17
N HIS A 277 8.13 23.34 6.97
CA HIS A 277 8.03 21.94 6.55
C HIS A 277 7.13 21.09 7.42
N LEU A 278 7.31 21.13 8.75
CA LEU A 278 6.48 20.32 9.66
C LEU A 278 5.01 20.71 9.62
N GLN A 279 4.71 22.00 9.43
CA GLN A 279 3.34 22.48 9.31
C GLN A 279 2.72 22.05 7.97
N ALA A 280 3.47 22.15 6.87
CA ALA A 280 3.05 21.65 5.56
C ALA A 280 2.78 20.13 5.60
N ALA A 281 3.72 19.36 6.15
CA ALA A 281 3.61 17.92 6.33
C ALA A 281 2.38 17.53 7.17
N LYS A 282 2.09 18.27 8.25
CA LYS A 282 0.88 18.05 9.07
C LYS A 282 -0.40 18.21 8.25
N LEU A 283 -0.51 19.28 7.44
CA LEU A 283 -1.68 19.48 6.59
C LEU A 283 -1.78 18.42 5.47
N ALA A 284 -0.64 18.06 4.88
CA ALA A 284 -0.54 17.00 3.89
C ALA A 284 -0.95 15.63 4.44
N LEU A 285 -0.58 15.31 5.69
CA LEU A 285 -1.03 14.10 6.39
C LEU A 285 -2.55 14.10 6.58
N LEU A 286 -3.11 15.19 7.13
CA LEU A 286 -4.54 15.31 7.35
C LEU A 286 -5.33 15.20 6.04
N ALA A 287 -4.83 15.82 4.96
CA ALA A 287 -5.42 15.70 3.63
C ALA A 287 -5.31 14.28 3.07
N SER A 288 -4.18 13.60 3.28
CA SER A 288 -3.99 12.21 2.88
C SER A 288 -4.95 11.28 3.61
N ILE A 289 -5.18 11.50 4.91
CA ILE A 289 -6.22 10.79 5.69
C ILE A 289 -7.59 11.02 5.07
N GLN A 290 -7.94 12.28 4.72
CA GLN A 290 -9.22 12.58 4.04
C GLN A 290 -9.34 11.86 2.68
N ALA A 291 -8.25 11.75 1.91
CA ALA A 291 -8.23 11.05 0.63
C ALA A 291 -8.45 9.53 0.80
N PHE A 292 -7.80 8.89 1.78
CA PHE A 292 -8.05 7.49 2.10
C PHE A 292 -9.49 7.26 2.60
N SER A 293 -10.00 8.12 3.49
CA SER A 293 -11.38 8.04 3.99
C SER A 293 -12.41 8.24 2.87
N LEU A 294 -12.14 9.15 1.92
CA LEU A 294 -12.92 9.29 0.70
C LEU A 294 -12.94 7.97 -0.08
N LEU A 295 -11.79 7.38 -0.37
CA LEU A 295 -11.72 6.13 -1.13
C LEU A 295 -12.49 5.01 -0.43
N ARG A 296 -12.33 4.88 0.89
CA ARG A 296 -13.11 3.96 1.72
C ARG A 296 -14.61 4.21 1.57
N SER A 297 -15.08 5.46 1.64
CA SER A 297 -16.50 5.79 1.46
C SER A 297 -17.04 5.44 0.05
N ARG A 298 -16.19 5.48 -0.99
CA ARG A 298 -16.58 5.22 -2.39
C ARG A 298 -16.53 3.74 -2.76
N LEU A 299 -15.62 2.99 -2.15
CA LEU A 299 -15.44 1.56 -2.37
C LEU A 299 -16.28 0.71 -1.41
N GLY A 300 -16.55 1.21 -0.21
CA GLY A 300 -17.02 0.41 0.92
C GLY A 300 -15.88 -0.36 1.59
N ASP A 301 -16.11 -0.79 2.83
CA ASP A 301 -15.09 -1.41 3.69
C ASP A 301 -14.45 -2.65 3.06
N ARG A 302 -15.24 -3.49 2.39
CA ARG A 302 -14.76 -4.72 1.75
C ARG A 302 -13.77 -4.45 0.62
N ASP A 303 -14.13 -3.59 -0.33
CA ASP A 303 -13.30 -3.35 -1.51
C ASP A 303 -12.11 -2.43 -1.16
N PHE A 304 -12.26 -1.55 -0.17
CA PHE A 304 -11.14 -0.82 0.43
C PHE A 304 -10.13 -1.76 1.11
N SER A 305 -10.62 -2.74 1.89
CA SER A 305 -9.77 -3.74 2.52
C SER A 305 -9.01 -4.57 1.48
N ARG A 306 -9.64 -4.92 0.36
CA ARG A 306 -8.97 -5.61 -0.76
C ARG A 306 -7.93 -4.76 -1.46
N LEU A 307 -8.20 -3.47 -1.67
CA LEU A 307 -7.25 -2.53 -2.25
C LEU A 307 -5.95 -2.49 -1.44
N LEU A 308 -6.03 -2.42 -0.12
CA LEU A 308 -4.86 -2.38 0.77
C LEU A 308 -4.44 -3.74 1.31
N ASP A 309 -5.05 -4.82 0.85
CA ASP A 309 -4.83 -6.19 1.35
C ASP A 309 -4.86 -6.30 2.89
N ILE A 310 -5.86 -5.65 3.49
CA ILE A 310 -6.21 -5.73 4.91
C ILE A 310 -6.96 -7.05 5.10
N THR A 311 -6.20 -8.14 5.20
CA THR A 311 -6.72 -9.49 5.38
C THR A 311 -6.07 -10.19 6.57
N PRO A 312 -6.75 -11.14 7.23
CA PRO A 312 -6.11 -12.00 8.20
C PRO A 312 -5.02 -12.83 7.50
N ALA A 313 -3.91 -13.07 8.19
CA ALA A 313 -2.80 -13.87 7.65
C ALA A 313 -3.17 -15.36 7.39
N SER A 314 -4.34 -15.81 7.85
CA SER A 314 -4.84 -17.18 7.71
C SER A 314 -6.02 -17.27 6.74
N SER A 315 -5.96 -18.23 5.82
CA SER A 315 -7.11 -18.68 5.05
C SER A 315 -7.94 -19.67 5.87
N LEU A 316 -9.26 -19.65 5.70
CA LEU A 316 -10.15 -20.66 6.28
C LEU A 316 -10.41 -21.75 5.24
N SER A 317 -10.01 -22.98 5.54
CA SER A 317 -10.32 -24.17 4.74
C SER A 317 -11.15 -25.14 5.57
N PHE A 318 -12.20 -25.70 4.97
CA PHE A 318 -13.02 -26.74 5.57
C PHE A 318 -12.63 -28.08 4.94
N VAL A 319 -12.16 -29.01 5.76
CA VAL A 319 -11.94 -30.41 5.37
C VAL A 319 -13.00 -31.25 6.09
N LEU A 320 -13.91 -31.84 5.33
CA LEU A 320 -15.04 -32.60 5.86
C LEU A 320 -14.88 -34.08 5.47
N ASP A 321 -14.97 -34.96 6.46
CA ASP A 321 -15.14 -36.40 6.21
C ASP A 321 -16.58 -36.64 5.70
N THR A 322 -16.68 -37.34 4.58
CA THR A 322 -17.97 -37.69 3.95
C THR A 322 -18.31 -39.17 4.10
N THR A 323 -17.66 -39.91 5.00
CA THR A 323 -18.00 -41.32 5.28
C THR A 323 -19.47 -41.49 5.70
N GLY A 324 -20.03 -42.67 5.43
CA GLY A 324 -21.42 -43.01 5.78
C GLY A 324 -21.81 -42.75 7.24
N SER A 325 -20.85 -42.84 8.17
CA SER A 325 -21.03 -42.55 9.60
C SER A 325 -21.17 -41.07 9.94
N MET A 326 -20.85 -40.15 9.03
CA MET A 326 -20.96 -38.69 9.20
C MET A 326 -22.29 -38.14 8.67
N GLY A 327 -23.24 -39.01 8.29
CA GLY A 327 -24.45 -38.65 7.57
C GLY A 327 -25.31 -37.58 8.27
N GLU A 328 -25.40 -37.61 9.60
CA GLU A 328 -26.18 -36.62 10.38
C GLU A 328 -25.37 -35.34 10.64
N GLU A 329 -24.05 -35.47 10.82
CA GLU A 329 -23.11 -34.41 11.19
C GLU A 329 -22.75 -33.51 10.02
N ILE A 330 -22.78 -34.01 8.77
CA ILE A 330 -22.52 -33.22 7.56
C ILE A 330 -23.47 -32.01 7.47
N ASN A 331 -24.74 -32.17 7.86
CA ASN A 331 -25.69 -31.06 7.84
C ASN A 331 -25.37 -30.01 8.91
N ALA A 332 -24.98 -30.43 10.11
CA ALA A 332 -24.52 -29.51 11.16
C ALA A 332 -23.25 -28.76 10.73
N ALA A 333 -22.29 -29.46 10.12
CA ALA A 333 -21.07 -28.85 9.60
C ALA A 333 -21.35 -27.83 8.48
N LYS A 334 -22.30 -28.10 7.58
CA LYS A 334 -22.75 -27.15 6.54
C LYS A 334 -23.37 -25.90 7.16
N ILE A 335 -24.23 -26.06 8.18
CA ILE A 335 -24.87 -24.93 8.87
C ILE A 335 -23.80 -24.07 9.55
N GLN A 336 -22.85 -24.69 10.25
CA GLN A 336 -21.77 -23.98 10.92
C GLN A 336 -20.85 -23.26 9.93
N ALA A 337 -20.48 -23.90 8.82
CA ALA A 337 -19.68 -23.28 7.78
C ALA A 337 -20.38 -22.05 7.19
N ARG A 338 -21.68 -22.15 6.89
CA ARG A 338 -22.48 -20.99 6.43
C ARG A 338 -22.53 -19.89 7.47
N HIS A 339 -22.76 -20.22 8.74
CA HIS A 339 -22.79 -19.24 9.81
C HIS A 339 -21.46 -18.48 9.93
N LEU A 340 -20.32 -19.17 9.84
CA LEU A 340 -19.00 -18.53 9.84
C LEU A 340 -18.76 -17.63 8.62
N VAL A 341 -19.26 -18.02 7.44
CA VAL A 341 -19.19 -17.21 6.21
C VAL A 341 -20.02 -15.93 6.37
N GLU A 342 -21.28 -16.04 6.81
CA GLU A 342 -22.16 -14.89 6.97
C GLU A 342 -21.68 -13.94 8.07
N GLN A 343 -21.11 -14.45 9.17
CA GLN A 343 -20.51 -13.62 10.22
C GLN A 343 -19.33 -12.75 9.73
N ARG A 344 -18.66 -13.15 8.65
CA ARG A 344 -17.48 -12.44 8.12
C ARG A 344 -17.80 -11.60 6.89
N ARG A 345 -19.02 -11.70 6.37
CA ARG A 345 -19.42 -11.05 5.12
C ARG A 345 -19.38 -9.54 5.27
N GLY A 346 -18.70 -8.87 4.36
CA GLY A 346 -18.59 -7.41 4.34
C GLY A 346 -17.60 -6.82 5.35
N SER A 347 -16.91 -7.64 6.14
CA SER A 347 -15.88 -7.17 7.07
C SER A 347 -14.45 -7.43 6.53
N PRO A 348 -13.40 -6.83 7.13
CA PRO A 348 -12.01 -7.16 6.79
C PRO A 348 -11.64 -8.63 7.02
N MET A 349 -12.48 -9.40 7.73
CA MET A 349 -12.31 -10.84 7.94
C MET A 349 -12.93 -11.71 6.84
N GLU A 350 -13.60 -11.10 5.83
CA GLU A 350 -14.10 -11.83 4.67
C GLU A 350 -12.92 -12.45 3.90
N PRO A 351 -12.85 -13.79 3.77
CA PRO A 351 -11.70 -14.40 3.13
C PRO A 351 -11.74 -14.23 1.60
N ALA A 352 -10.53 -14.23 1.01
CA ALA A 352 -10.29 -14.36 -0.41
C ALA A 352 -10.96 -15.65 -0.97
N PRO A 353 -11.25 -15.78 -2.28
CA PRO A 353 -12.14 -16.81 -2.83
C PRO A 353 -11.92 -18.20 -2.22
N TRP A 354 -13.01 -18.76 -1.70
CA TRP A 354 -13.03 -19.99 -0.93
C TRP A 354 -12.66 -21.21 -1.79
N SER A 355 -11.81 -22.09 -1.27
CA SER A 355 -11.66 -23.47 -1.76
C SER A 355 -12.40 -24.42 -0.81
N LEU A 356 -13.46 -25.07 -1.31
CA LEU A 356 -14.10 -26.18 -0.60
C LEU A 356 -13.54 -27.48 -1.18
N SER A 357 -12.69 -28.17 -0.42
CA SER A 357 -12.16 -29.48 -0.80
C SER A 357 -13.00 -30.59 -0.18
N THR A 358 -13.67 -31.38 -1.03
CA THR A 358 -14.49 -32.52 -0.59
C THR A 358 -13.66 -33.80 -0.65
N MET A 359 -13.56 -34.55 0.46
CA MET A 359 -12.97 -35.90 0.41
C MET A 359 -14.01 -36.90 -0.10
N SER A 360 -14.02 -37.13 -1.42
CA SER A 360 -14.37 -38.42 -2.04
C SER A 360 -13.82 -38.47 -3.47
N TRP A 361 -13.87 -37.35 -4.23
CA TRP A 361 -13.20 -37.19 -5.53
C TRP A 361 -12.81 -35.70 -5.70
N CYS A 362 -11.59 -35.40 -6.17
CA CYS A 362 -11.12 -34.01 -6.35
C CYS A 362 -11.95 -33.27 -7.41
N LEU A 363 -12.57 -32.14 -7.06
CA LEU A 363 -13.06 -31.15 -8.03
C LEU A 363 -12.58 -29.76 -7.60
N PHE A 364 -11.78 -29.12 -8.45
CA PHE A 364 -11.36 -27.72 -8.33
C PHE A 364 -12.31 -26.86 -9.16
N MET A 365 -12.79 -25.74 -8.63
CA MET A 365 -13.49 -24.70 -9.40
C MET A 365 -12.62 -23.44 -9.40
N THR A 366 -12.04 -23.10 -10.55
CA THR A 366 -11.36 -21.82 -10.80
C THR A 366 -12.28 -20.88 -11.58
N GLN A 367 -12.28 -19.61 -11.13
CA GLN A 367 -12.75 -18.36 -11.75
C GLN A 367 -13.92 -18.35 -12.75
N GLY A 368 -14.83 -17.40 -12.50
CA GLY A 368 -15.55 -16.71 -13.56
C GLY A 368 -17.00 -17.13 -13.70
N SER A 369 -17.85 -16.66 -12.79
CA SER A 369 -19.27 -16.36 -12.98
C SER A 369 -19.82 -15.96 -11.62
N ALA A 370 -20.80 -15.06 -11.58
CA ALA A 370 -21.56 -14.75 -10.37
C ALA A 370 -22.04 -16.07 -9.72
N LEU A 371 -21.35 -16.49 -8.66
CA LEU A 371 -21.73 -17.69 -7.92
C LEU A 371 -22.92 -17.34 -7.05
N SER A 372 -24.09 -17.48 -7.65
CA SER A 372 -25.28 -17.94 -6.93
C SER A 372 -24.83 -19.04 -5.97
N LEU A 373 -25.23 -18.92 -4.71
CA LEU A 373 -25.11 -19.95 -3.67
C LEU A 373 -25.84 -21.22 -4.14
N GLN A 374 -25.27 -21.95 -5.09
CA GLN A 374 -25.76 -23.26 -5.44
C GLN A 374 -25.35 -24.21 -4.33
N PRO A 375 -26.30 -25.01 -3.79
CA PRO A 375 -25.99 -25.98 -2.77
C PRO A 375 -25.02 -26.99 -3.37
N VAL A 376 -23.79 -27.03 -2.85
CA VAL A 376 -22.91 -28.19 -3.05
C VAL A 376 -23.62 -29.38 -2.41
N THR A 377 -24.13 -30.29 -3.23
CA THR A 377 -24.69 -31.58 -2.79
C THR A 377 -23.56 -32.47 -2.27
N LEU A 378 -23.20 -32.29 -1.00
CA LEU A 378 -22.41 -33.25 -0.24
C LEU A 378 -23.34 -34.36 0.25
N THR A 379 -23.17 -35.56 -0.28
CA THR A 379 -23.81 -36.80 0.17
C THR A 379 -22.76 -37.72 0.77
N ALA A 380 -23.09 -38.40 1.86
CA ALA A 380 -22.17 -39.36 2.47
C ALA A 380 -21.88 -40.51 1.48
N SER A 381 -20.62 -40.92 1.37
CA SER A 381 -20.19 -42.08 0.57
C SER A 381 -19.76 -43.22 1.49
N GLY A 382 -20.30 -44.42 1.26
CA GLY A 382 -19.96 -45.60 2.05
C GLY A 382 -18.69 -46.27 1.54
N ASN A 383 -17.78 -46.62 2.46
CA ASN A 383 -16.62 -47.46 2.17
C ASN A 383 -16.51 -48.55 3.25
N SER A 384 -16.24 -49.81 2.88
CA SER A 384 -16.28 -50.95 3.81
C SER A 384 -15.02 -51.11 4.68
N LEU A 385 -14.12 -50.13 4.67
CA LEU A 385 -12.87 -50.13 5.44
C LEU A 385 -13.05 -49.26 6.69
N MET A 386 -12.84 -49.87 7.86
CA MET A 386 -13.02 -49.25 9.20
C MET A 386 -12.06 -48.09 9.51
N ARG A 387 -11.16 -47.70 8.60
CA ARG A 387 -10.25 -46.57 8.74
C ARG A 387 -10.34 -45.64 7.53
N SER A 388 -10.82 -44.42 7.76
CA SER A 388 -10.57 -43.30 6.85
C SER A 388 -9.08 -42.89 6.94
N MET A 389 -8.47 -42.54 5.80
CA MET A 389 -7.08 -42.06 5.76
C MET A 389 -7.04 -40.52 5.61
N PRO A 390 -6.28 -39.77 6.42
CA PRO A 390 -6.36 -38.31 6.52
C PRO A 390 -5.58 -37.53 5.44
N TRP A 391 -5.33 -38.11 4.26
CA TRP A 391 -4.50 -37.49 3.20
C TRP A 391 -5.04 -36.16 2.65
N GLY A 392 -6.31 -35.82 2.91
CA GLY A 392 -6.93 -34.56 2.48
C GLY A 392 -6.32 -33.31 3.10
N VAL A 393 -5.84 -33.40 4.35
CA VAL A 393 -5.16 -32.28 5.02
C VAL A 393 -3.81 -32.01 4.35
N GLU A 394 -3.05 -33.06 4.07
CA GLU A 394 -1.74 -32.96 3.40
C GLU A 394 -1.86 -32.45 1.95
N THR A 395 -2.89 -32.90 1.23
CA THR A 395 -3.17 -32.44 -0.14
C THR A 395 -3.59 -30.96 -0.16
N SER A 396 -4.47 -30.55 0.77
CA SER A 396 -4.88 -29.14 0.91
C SER A 396 -3.70 -28.22 1.25
N LEU A 397 -2.77 -28.68 2.11
CA LEU A 397 -1.57 -27.92 2.48
C LEU A 397 -0.58 -27.82 1.31
N ARG A 398 -0.38 -28.88 0.52
CA ARG A 398 0.54 -28.87 -0.63
C ARG A 398 0.02 -28.00 -1.78
N CYS A 399 -1.28 -28.01 -2.05
CA CYS A 399 -1.89 -27.16 -3.09
C CYS A 399 -1.92 -25.66 -2.72
N ALA A 400 -1.99 -25.32 -1.42
CA ALA A 400 -1.94 -23.93 -0.95
C ALA A 400 -0.55 -23.27 -1.10
N CYS A 401 0.51 -24.07 -1.29
CA CYS A 401 1.91 -23.62 -1.29
C CYS A 401 2.54 -23.42 -2.68
N GLN A 402 1.79 -23.59 -3.78
CA GLN A 402 2.34 -23.43 -5.14
C GLN A 402 1.70 -22.26 -5.90
N PRO A 403 2.49 -21.39 -6.56
CA PRO A 403 1.96 -20.48 -7.57
C PRO A 403 1.35 -21.33 -8.69
N CYS A 404 0.10 -21.06 -9.06
CA CYS A 404 -0.60 -21.77 -10.13
C CYS A 404 0.15 -21.62 -11.46
N SER A 405 1.02 -22.58 -11.73
CA SER A 405 1.49 -22.93 -13.06
C SER A 405 0.97 -24.33 -13.37
N TRP A 406 0.61 -24.55 -14.62
CA TRP A 406 -0.29 -25.61 -15.08
C TRP A 406 0.21 -27.08 -15.05
N PRO A 407 1.45 -27.50 -14.67
CA PRO A 407 1.79 -28.93 -14.83
C PRO A 407 1.47 -29.81 -13.60
N CYS A 408 0.95 -29.29 -12.49
CA CYS A 408 0.79 -30.12 -11.28
C CYS A 408 -0.34 -31.16 -11.35
N CYS A 409 -1.19 -31.14 -12.39
CA CYS A 409 -2.35 -32.03 -12.52
C CYS A 409 -2.12 -33.31 -13.34
N THR A 410 -1.00 -33.47 -14.05
CA THR A 410 -0.81 -34.62 -14.96
C THR A 410 0.10 -35.73 -14.42
N HIS A 411 0.87 -35.50 -13.36
CA HIS A 411 1.89 -36.47 -12.94
C HIS A 411 1.45 -37.55 -11.94
N LEU A 412 0.26 -37.45 -11.33
CA LEU A 412 -0.20 -38.46 -10.37
C LEU A 412 -0.96 -39.64 -11.01
N HIS A 413 -1.38 -39.51 -12.27
CA HIS A 413 -2.15 -40.55 -12.96
C HIS A 413 -1.32 -41.78 -13.38
N SER A 414 0.01 -41.68 -13.42
CA SER A 414 0.87 -42.77 -13.94
C SER A 414 1.44 -43.73 -12.90
N GLN A 415 1.48 -43.37 -11.61
CA GLN A 415 2.08 -44.24 -10.58
C GLN A 415 1.11 -45.21 -9.89
N ILE A 416 -0.21 -45.02 -10.03
CA ILE A 416 -1.20 -45.84 -9.30
C ILE A 416 -1.66 -47.07 -10.12
N SER A 417 -1.42 -47.11 -11.44
CA SER A 417 -1.97 -48.18 -12.30
C SER A 417 -1.14 -49.47 -12.39
N LEU A 418 0.00 -49.60 -11.71
CA LEU A 418 0.92 -50.74 -11.88
C LEU A 418 1.06 -51.71 -10.68
N SER A 419 0.40 -51.48 -9.55
CA SER A 419 0.59 -52.32 -8.34
C SER A 419 -0.48 -53.38 -8.07
N SER A 420 -1.42 -53.65 -9.00
CA SER A 420 -2.59 -54.50 -8.71
C SER A 420 -2.70 -55.80 -9.55
N ARG A 421 -1.58 -56.48 -9.87
CA ARG A 421 -1.62 -57.88 -10.34
C ARG A 421 -0.37 -58.68 -9.95
N MET A 422 -0.39 -59.31 -8.78
CA MET A 422 0.41 -60.50 -8.45
C MET A 422 -0.42 -61.37 -7.47
N PRO A 423 -0.65 -62.66 -7.73
CA PRO A 423 -1.36 -63.55 -6.81
C PRO A 423 -0.43 -64.05 -5.69
N PRO A 424 -0.97 -64.50 -4.54
CA PRO A 424 -0.15 -64.91 -3.40
C PRO A 424 0.49 -66.29 -3.63
N PRO A 425 1.74 -66.52 -3.19
CA PRO A 425 2.34 -67.85 -3.25
C PRO A 425 1.79 -68.74 -2.12
N ARG A 426 1.42 -69.98 -2.48
CA ARG A 426 1.08 -71.05 -1.54
C ARG A 426 2.37 -71.60 -0.89
N MET A 427 2.35 -71.78 0.42
CA MET A 427 3.33 -72.62 1.13
C MET A 427 3.07 -74.10 0.92
N PRO A 428 4.13 -74.94 0.98
CA PRO A 428 4.02 -76.28 1.53
C PRO A 428 4.97 -76.51 2.73
N PHE A 429 4.59 -77.53 3.50
CA PHE A 429 5.13 -78.04 4.76
C PHE A 429 6.65 -78.34 4.82
N SER A 430 7.14 -78.30 6.07
CA SER A 430 8.42 -78.72 6.73
C SER A 430 8.90 -80.16 6.44
N PRO A 431 9.99 -80.74 7.03
CA PRO A 431 10.92 -80.26 8.08
C PRO A 431 12.43 -80.64 7.94
N THR A 432 13.35 -79.99 8.69
CA THR A 432 14.54 -80.54 9.43
C THR A 432 15.49 -79.38 9.81
N ARG A 433 15.69 -78.99 11.08
CA ARG A 433 16.51 -79.54 12.20
C ARG A 433 18.03 -79.24 12.10
N TRP A 434 18.51 -78.62 13.19
CA TRP A 434 19.88 -78.53 13.76
C TRP A 434 20.83 -77.39 13.32
N ASN A 435 20.91 -76.39 14.23
CA ASN A 435 22.09 -75.76 14.86
C ASN A 435 23.47 -76.46 14.69
N PRO A 436 24.61 -75.77 14.92
CA PRO A 436 24.87 -74.80 16.00
C PRO A 436 24.88 -73.33 15.60
#